data_AF-A0A1N6WV42-F1
#
_entry.id   AF-A0A1N6WV42-F1
#
_cell.length_a   1.000
_cell.length_b   1.000
_cell.length_c   1.000
_cell.angle_alpha   90.00
_cell.angle_beta   90.00
_cell.angle_gamma   90.00
#
_symmetry.space_group_name_H-M   'P 1'
#
loop_
_entity.id
_entity.type
_entity.pdbx_description
1 polymer ?
#
loop_
_entity_poly.entity_id
_entity_poly.type
_entity_poly.pdbx_seq_one_letter_code
_entity_poly.pdbx_strand_id
1 'polypeptide(L)'
;MKKLVMAILVMAGITATAQDHGRNEKRGDMRNLTSEQVATIQTKKMTLALDLNKSQQAKVKTILTEEAAVRKAKMEERIAHKKEGKKVLTADEKYAMQNARLDHQIARKEQMKSILNDEQFEKWEKMNHKRKMRGNGKNKRDRKGKHSARE
;
A
#
# COMPACT_ATOMS: atom_id res chain seq x y z
N MET A 1 43.39 -35.57 4.36
CA MET A 1 43.18 -34.15 4.75
C MET A 1 43.27 -33.14 3.59
N LYS A 2 43.39 -33.54 2.30
CA LYS A 2 43.36 -32.59 1.16
C LYS A 2 42.04 -32.62 0.36
N LYS A 3 41.19 -33.62 0.56
CA LYS A 3 39.88 -33.77 -0.12
C LYS A 3 38.69 -33.18 0.66
N LEU A 4 38.86 -32.94 1.96
CA LEU A 4 37.83 -32.33 2.81
C LEU A 4 37.79 -30.80 2.67
N VAL A 5 38.93 -30.15 2.38
CA VAL A 5 39.00 -28.69 2.23
C VAL A 5 38.32 -28.23 0.94
N MET A 6 38.41 -29.02 -0.14
CA MET A 6 37.73 -28.76 -1.41
C MET A 6 36.20 -28.89 -1.32
N ALA A 7 35.68 -29.79 -0.47
CA ALA A 7 34.24 -29.98 -0.30
C ALA A 7 33.57 -28.80 0.44
N ILE A 8 34.29 -28.15 1.36
CA ILE A 8 33.80 -26.99 2.10
C ILE A 8 33.80 -25.72 1.22
N LEU A 9 34.75 -25.60 0.30
CA LEU A 9 34.86 -24.46 -0.63
C LEU A 9 33.75 -24.45 -1.69
N VAL A 10 33.19 -25.61 -2.05
CA VAL A 10 32.04 -25.71 -2.98
C VAL A 10 30.71 -25.40 -2.28
N MET A 11 30.55 -25.76 -1.00
CA MET A 11 29.32 -25.44 -0.24
C MET A 11 29.19 -23.96 0.12
N ALA A 12 30.30 -23.21 0.19
CA ALA A 12 30.28 -21.77 0.41
C ALA A 12 29.81 -20.95 -0.80
N GLY A 13 29.78 -21.53 -2.01
CA GLY A 13 29.37 -20.84 -3.23
C GLY A 13 27.85 -20.72 -3.44
N ILE A 14 27.04 -21.54 -2.77
CA ILE A 14 25.58 -21.61 -3.01
C ILE A 14 24.79 -20.64 -2.12
N THR A 15 25.38 -20.12 -1.03
CA THR A 15 24.68 -19.20 -0.11
C THR A 15 24.70 -17.73 -0.55
N ALA A 16 25.37 -17.39 -1.66
CA ALA A 16 25.58 -16.01 -2.09
C ALA A 16 24.50 -15.41 -3.02
N THR A 17 23.43 -16.15 -3.35
CA THR A 17 22.34 -15.66 -4.23
C THR A 17 21.00 -15.59 -3.52
N ALA A 18 20.95 -15.08 -2.29
CA ALA A 18 19.67 -14.84 -1.58
C ALA A 18 19.40 -13.36 -1.25
N GLN A 19 20.30 -12.44 -1.60
CA GLN A 19 20.06 -10.99 -1.41
C GLN A 19 19.10 -10.43 -2.48
N ASP A 20 17.81 -10.62 -2.23
CA ASP A 20 16.75 -9.60 -2.25
C ASP A 20 16.77 -8.53 -3.37
N HIS A 21 17.00 -8.90 -4.63
CA HIS A 21 16.85 -7.97 -5.77
C HIS A 21 15.48 -8.05 -6.49
N GLY A 22 14.69 -9.12 -6.30
CA GLY A 22 13.47 -9.34 -7.09
C GLY A 22 12.17 -8.68 -6.59
N ARG A 23 12.15 -8.08 -5.38
CA ARG A 23 10.90 -7.53 -4.80
C ARG A 23 10.64 -6.07 -5.09
N ASN A 24 11.65 -5.30 -5.50
CA ASN A 24 11.51 -3.87 -5.78
C ASN A 24 11.17 -3.56 -7.23
N GLU A 25 11.61 -4.36 -8.22
CA GLU A 25 11.29 -4.11 -9.63
C GLU A 25 9.78 -4.19 -9.92
N LYS A 26 9.08 -5.20 -9.41
CA LYS A 26 7.61 -5.35 -9.60
C LYS A 26 6.78 -4.22 -8.96
N ARG A 27 7.37 -3.43 -8.05
CA ARG A 27 6.72 -2.24 -7.46
C ARG A 27 6.97 -0.98 -8.28
N GLY A 28 7.98 -0.97 -9.15
CA GLY A 28 8.32 0.14 -10.05
C GLY A 28 7.27 0.35 -11.12
N ASP A 29 6.87 -0.73 -11.83
CA ASP A 29 5.94 -0.64 -12.97
C ASP A 29 4.57 -0.04 -12.63
N MET A 30 4.07 -0.31 -11.42
CA MET A 30 2.79 0.23 -10.96
C MET A 30 2.84 1.71 -10.56
N ARG A 31 4.01 2.33 -10.43
CA ARG A 31 4.14 3.76 -10.09
C ARG A 31 3.90 4.67 -11.30
N ASN A 32 4.06 4.15 -12.52
CA ASN A 32 3.96 4.93 -13.75
C ASN A 32 2.57 4.92 -14.37
N LEU A 33 1.58 4.28 -13.72
CA LEU A 33 0.21 4.25 -14.21
C LEU A 33 -0.48 5.61 -14.07
N THR A 34 -1.34 5.93 -15.03
CA THR A 34 -2.24 7.10 -14.94
C THR A 34 -3.33 6.88 -13.89
N SER A 35 -3.91 7.97 -13.38
CA SER A 35 -5.03 7.90 -12.43
C SER A 35 -6.17 7.03 -12.95
N GLU A 36 -6.48 7.12 -14.24
CA GLU A 36 -7.52 6.32 -14.89
C GLU A 36 -7.17 4.84 -14.99
N GLN A 37 -5.92 4.50 -15.29
CA GLN A 37 -5.46 3.10 -15.34
C GLN A 37 -5.53 2.47 -13.95
N VAL A 38 -5.09 3.20 -12.92
CA VAL A 38 -5.20 2.76 -11.52
C VAL A 38 -6.66 2.55 -11.13
N ALA A 39 -7.53 3.51 -11.44
CA ALA A 39 -8.96 3.41 -11.16
C ALA A 39 -9.62 2.23 -11.89
N THR A 40 -9.24 1.98 -13.15
CA THR A 40 -9.74 0.87 -13.94
C THR A 40 -9.36 -0.48 -13.31
N ILE A 41 -8.09 -0.67 -12.95
CA ILE A 41 -7.63 -1.90 -12.30
C ILE A 41 -8.32 -2.11 -10.95
N GLN A 42 -8.44 -1.05 -10.14
CA GLN A 42 -9.08 -1.15 -8.83
C GLN A 42 -10.58 -1.43 -8.95
N THR A 43 -11.27 -0.80 -9.91
CA THR A 43 -12.68 -1.07 -10.20
C THR A 43 -12.86 -2.53 -10.59
N LYS A 44 -12.06 -3.07 -11.53
CA LYS A 44 -12.14 -4.48 -11.94
C LYS A 44 -11.89 -5.44 -10.77
N LYS A 45 -10.94 -5.12 -9.89
CA LYS A 45 -10.71 -5.90 -8.65
C LYS A 45 -11.88 -5.84 -7.69
N MET A 46 -12.54 -4.69 -7.58
CA MET A 46 -13.75 -4.54 -6.76
C MET A 46 -14.92 -5.30 -7.39
N THR A 47 -15.08 -5.26 -8.71
CA THR A 47 -16.05 -6.07 -9.45
C THR A 47 -15.84 -7.56 -9.17
N LEU A 48 -14.62 -8.06 -9.29
CA LEU A 48 -14.30 -9.46 -9.01
C LEU A 48 -14.63 -9.88 -7.57
N ALA A 49 -14.51 -8.95 -6.62
CA ALA A 49 -14.72 -9.24 -5.21
C ALA A 49 -16.16 -9.04 -4.74
N LEU A 50 -16.92 -8.15 -5.38
CA LEU A 50 -18.24 -7.69 -4.93
C LEU A 50 -19.34 -7.92 -5.97
N ASP A 51 -19.00 -8.44 -7.14
CA ASP A 51 -19.93 -8.68 -8.26
C ASP A 51 -20.67 -7.40 -8.68
N LEU A 52 -19.90 -6.31 -8.84
CA LEU A 52 -20.45 -4.99 -9.18
C LEU A 52 -21.13 -5.00 -10.56
N ASN A 53 -22.33 -4.43 -10.65
CA ASN A 53 -23.01 -4.22 -11.92
C ASN A 53 -22.38 -3.06 -12.72
N LYS A 54 -22.76 -2.90 -14.00
CA LYS A 54 -22.16 -1.89 -14.89
C LYS A 54 -22.32 -0.44 -14.37
N SER A 55 -23.46 -0.11 -13.77
CA SER A 55 -23.72 1.21 -13.19
C SER A 55 -22.83 1.47 -11.97
N GLN A 56 -22.71 0.49 -11.07
CA GLN A 56 -21.82 0.55 -9.92
C GLN A 56 -20.35 0.69 -10.33
N GLN A 57 -19.92 -0.07 -11.34
CA GLN A 57 -18.55 0.01 -11.87
C GLN A 57 -18.21 1.41 -12.40
N ALA A 58 -19.13 2.05 -13.13
CA ALA A 58 -18.93 3.41 -13.62
C ALA A 58 -18.75 4.41 -12.47
N LYS A 59 -19.66 4.39 -11.47
CA LYS A 59 -19.59 5.27 -10.30
C LYS A 59 -18.32 5.06 -9.48
N VAL A 60 -17.96 3.79 -9.22
CA VAL A 60 -16.73 3.44 -8.50
C VAL A 60 -15.50 3.90 -9.27
N LYS A 61 -15.46 3.74 -10.60
CA LYS A 61 -14.33 4.18 -11.41
C LYS A 61 -14.10 5.69 -11.30
N THR A 62 -15.16 6.49 -11.35
CA THR A 62 -15.07 7.95 -11.18
C THR A 62 -14.46 8.32 -9.84
N ILE A 63 -15.01 7.79 -8.74
CA ILE A 63 -14.51 8.03 -7.38
C ILE A 63 -13.02 7.64 -7.27
N LEU A 64 -12.65 6.47 -7.79
CA LEU A 64 -11.27 5.98 -7.71
C LEU A 64 -10.29 6.78 -8.58
N THR A 65 -10.77 7.42 -9.64
CA THR A 65 -9.95 8.28 -10.51
C THR A 65 -9.59 9.57 -9.80
N GLU A 66 -10.57 10.22 -9.18
CA GLU A 66 -10.38 11.40 -8.33
C GLU A 66 -9.45 11.09 -7.16
N GLU A 67 -9.69 9.99 -6.45
CA GLU A 67 -8.82 9.56 -5.34
C GLU A 67 -7.38 9.27 -5.79
N ALA A 68 -7.21 8.68 -6.98
CA ALA A 68 -5.89 8.39 -7.52
C ALA A 68 -5.12 9.67 -7.84
N ALA A 69 -5.80 10.69 -8.40
CA ALA A 69 -5.22 12.00 -8.66
C ALA A 69 -4.80 12.70 -7.36
N VAL A 70 -5.69 12.74 -6.36
CA VAL A 70 -5.38 13.33 -5.04
C VAL A 70 -4.21 12.60 -4.36
N ARG A 71 -4.17 11.27 -4.45
CA ARG A 71 -3.07 10.47 -3.89
C ARG A 71 -1.75 10.75 -4.60
N LYS A 72 -1.76 10.93 -5.92
CA LYS A 72 -0.56 11.23 -6.72
C LYS A 72 0.01 12.61 -6.34
N ALA A 73 -0.84 13.63 -6.27
CA ALA A 73 -0.44 14.97 -5.84
C ALA A 73 0.17 14.96 -4.42
N LYS A 74 -0.49 14.32 -3.45
CA LYS A 74 0.04 14.18 -2.08
C LYS A 74 1.34 13.38 -2.01
N MET A 75 1.55 12.45 -2.94
CA MET A 75 2.80 11.68 -3.01
C MET A 75 3.94 12.55 -3.55
N GLU A 76 3.70 13.32 -4.60
CA GLU A 76 4.67 14.27 -5.18
C GLU A 76 5.06 15.34 -4.16
N GLU A 77 4.07 15.90 -3.46
CA GLU A 77 4.29 16.84 -2.37
C GLU A 77 5.19 16.23 -1.27
N ARG A 78 4.90 15.00 -0.84
CA ARG A 78 5.73 14.29 0.15
C ARG A 78 7.15 14.03 -0.36
N ILE A 79 7.33 13.70 -1.65
CA ILE A 79 8.66 13.51 -2.25
C ILE A 79 9.43 14.82 -2.22
N ALA A 80 8.81 15.94 -2.59
CA ALA A 80 9.41 17.27 -2.56
C ALA A 80 9.83 17.66 -1.14
N HIS A 81 8.92 17.58 -0.16
CA HIS A 81 9.24 17.87 1.26
C HIS A 81 10.36 16.97 1.80
N LYS A 82 10.44 15.70 1.37
CA LYS A 82 11.52 14.80 1.77
C LYS A 82 12.87 15.22 1.17
N LYS A 83 12.90 15.68 -0.07
CA LYS A 83 14.13 16.20 -0.72
C LYS A 83 14.60 17.50 -0.08
N GLU A 84 13.67 18.36 0.34
CA GLU A 84 13.93 19.61 1.06
C GLU A 84 14.38 19.39 2.53
N GLY A 85 14.38 18.15 3.03
CA GLY A 85 14.77 17.85 4.41
C GLY A 85 13.81 18.41 5.46
N LYS A 86 12.54 18.64 5.10
CA LYS A 86 11.58 19.34 5.96
C LYS A 86 11.29 18.63 7.29
N LYS A 87 11.09 19.47 8.30
CA LYS A 87 11.03 19.16 9.74
C LYS A 87 9.86 18.26 10.16
N VAL A 88 10.05 17.69 11.36
CA VAL A 88 9.01 17.04 12.16
C VAL A 88 7.82 17.99 12.34
N LEU A 89 6.64 17.54 11.93
CA LEU A 89 5.38 18.28 12.05
C LEU A 89 5.06 18.65 13.50
N THR A 90 4.49 19.83 13.70
CA THR A 90 3.96 20.31 14.98
C THR A 90 2.76 19.48 15.44
N ALA A 91 2.34 19.65 16.69
CA ALA A 91 1.17 18.94 17.23
C ALA A 91 -0.12 19.33 16.48
N ASP A 92 -0.31 20.61 16.21
CA ASP A 92 -1.50 21.13 15.53
C ASP A 92 -1.57 20.69 14.07
N GLU A 93 -0.45 20.70 13.35
CA GLU A 93 -0.39 20.17 11.98
C GLU A 93 -0.68 18.66 11.94
N LYS A 94 -0.18 17.90 12.93
CA LYS A 94 -0.50 16.47 13.06
C LYS A 94 -1.99 16.26 13.31
N TYR A 95 -2.60 17.06 14.16
CA TYR A 95 -4.03 17.01 14.45
C TYR A 95 -4.85 17.33 13.19
N ALA A 96 -4.57 18.44 12.52
CA ALA A 96 -5.26 18.84 11.29
C ALA A 96 -5.18 17.77 10.19
N MET A 97 -4.00 17.18 9.98
CA MET A 97 -3.86 16.08 9.01
C MET A 97 -4.60 14.80 9.42
N GLN A 98 -4.66 14.50 10.72
CA GLN A 98 -5.43 13.35 11.20
C GLN A 98 -6.93 13.56 10.95
N ASN A 99 -7.46 14.74 11.26
CA ASN A 99 -8.85 15.09 10.98
C ASN A 99 -9.15 15.01 9.49
N ALA A 100 -8.39 15.69 8.63
CA ALA A 100 -8.59 15.65 7.18
C ALA A 100 -8.53 14.23 6.61
N ARG A 101 -7.70 13.35 7.19
CA ARG A 101 -7.62 11.93 6.79
C ARG A 101 -8.85 11.14 7.25
N LEU A 102 -9.41 11.45 8.41
CA LEU A 102 -10.62 10.80 8.92
C LEU A 102 -11.84 11.26 8.14
N ASP A 103 -11.97 12.57 7.86
CA ASP A 103 -13.05 13.14 7.06
C ASP A 103 -13.08 12.53 5.65
N HIS A 104 -11.91 12.41 5.01
CA HIS A 104 -11.82 11.71 3.73
C HIS A 104 -12.25 10.23 3.82
N GLN A 105 -11.97 9.54 4.93
CA GLN A 105 -12.41 8.15 5.10
C GLN A 105 -13.92 8.06 5.31
N ILE A 106 -14.51 9.03 6.01
CA ILE A 106 -15.97 9.13 6.24
C ILE A 106 -16.66 9.38 4.90
N ALA A 107 -16.26 10.43 4.16
CA ALA A 107 -16.82 10.77 2.87
C ALA A 107 -16.74 9.59 1.88
N ARG A 108 -15.59 8.89 1.83
CA ARG A 108 -15.46 7.68 1.00
C ARG A 108 -16.42 6.57 1.44
N LYS A 109 -16.56 6.35 2.75
CA LYS A 109 -17.46 5.31 3.27
C LYS A 109 -18.91 5.61 2.88
N GLU A 110 -19.33 6.87 2.98
CA GLU A 110 -20.65 7.33 2.57
C GLU A 110 -20.89 7.17 1.06
N GLN A 111 -19.94 7.60 0.23
CA GLN A 111 -20.00 7.41 -1.23
C GLN A 111 -20.09 5.93 -1.62
N MET A 112 -19.36 5.05 -0.94
CA MET A 112 -19.44 3.62 -1.21
C MET A 112 -20.77 3.02 -0.74
N LYS A 113 -21.32 3.49 0.38
CA LYS A 113 -22.61 3.06 0.90
C LYS A 113 -23.77 3.42 -0.04
N SER A 114 -23.67 4.54 -0.77
CA SER A 114 -24.71 4.93 -1.75
C SER A 114 -24.64 4.16 -3.08
N ILE A 115 -23.54 3.44 -3.35
CA ILE A 115 -23.33 2.68 -4.59
C ILE A 115 -23.54 1.17 -4.38
N LEU A 116 -23.07 0.65 -3.25
CA LEU A 116 -23.14 -0.77 -2.93
C LEU A 116 -24.45 -1.10 -2.22
N ASN A 117 -24.95 -2.31 -2.43
CA ASN A 117 -25.99 -2.86 -1.54
C ASN A 117 -25.37 -3.29 -0.19
N ASP A 118 -26.21 -3.67 0.77
CA ASP A 118 -25.78 -3.98 2.13
C ASP A 118 -24.75 -5.12 2.19
N GLU A 119 -24.98 -6.21 1.46
CA GLU A 119 -24.05 -7.36 1.41
C GLU A 119 -22.69 -6.99 0.80
N GLN A 120 -22.70 -6.25 -0.31
CA GLN A 120 -21.50 -5.75 -0.97
C GLN A 120 -20.73 -4.79 -0.07
N PHE A 121 -21.44 -3.91 0.64
CA PHE A 121 -20.87 -2.95 1.55
C PHE A 121 -20.20 -3.63 2.75
N GLU A 122 -20.83 -4.63 3.36
CA GLU A 122 -20.25 -5.39 4.45
C GLU A 122 -18.98 -6.13 4.02
N LYS A 123 -19.00 -6.76 2.83
CA LYS A 123 -17.83 -7.41 2.24
C LYS A 123 -16.72 -6.41 1.96
N TRP A 124 -17.05 -5.22 1.47
CA TRP A 124 -16.12 -4.12 1.26
C TRP A 124 -15.48 -3.64 2.58
N GLU A 125 -16.26 -3.47 3.64
CA GLU A 125 -15.74 -3.11 4.97
C GLU A 125 -14.78 -4.17 5.52
N LYS A 126 -15.16 -5.45 5.44
CA LYS A 126 -14.30 -6.58 5.84
C LYS A 126 -12.98 -6.59 5.08
N MET A 127 -13.02 -6.36 3.76
CA MET A 127 -11.81 -6.26 2.93
C MET A 127 -10.93 -5.08 3.34
N ASN A 128 -11.52 -3.92 3.59
CA ASN A 128 -10.78 -2.73 4.04
C ASN A 128 -10.17 -2.92 5.42
N HIS A 129 -10.89 -3.53 6.36
CA HIS A 129 -10.38 -3.85 7.69
C HIS A 129 -9.19 -4.80 7.61
N LYS A 130 -9.28 -5.89 6.83
CA LYS A 130 -8.17 -6.82 6.60
C LYS A 130 -6.94 -6.14 5.99
N ARG A 131 -7.14 -5.20 5.05
CA ARG A 131 -6.05 -4.40 4.47
C ARG A 131 -5.37 -3.51 5.52
N LYS A 132 -6.13 -2.83 6.37
CA LYS A 132 -5.60 -2.02 7.49
C LYS A 132 -4.77 -2.87 8.45
N MET A 133 -5.26 -4.05 8.84
CA MET A 133 -4.54 -4.96 9.73
C MET A 133 -3.23 -5.49 9.14
N ARG A 134 -3.21 -5.84 7.84
CA ARG A 134 -1.99 -6.27 7.14
C ARG A 134 -0.93 -5.17 7.05
N GLY A 135 -1.34 -3.90 6.98
CA GLY A 135 -0.43 -2.75 7.02
C GLY A 135 0.26 -2.59 8.37
N ASN A 136 -0.48 -2.80 9.46
CA ASN A 136 0.04 -2.62 10.81
C ASN A 136 0.92 -3.81 11.29
N GLY A 137 0.66 -5.02 10.79
CA GLY A 137 1.41 -6.23 11.19
C GLY A 137 2.87 -6.28 10.72
N LYS A 138 3.20 -5.63 9.59
CA LYS A 138 4.59 -5.59 9.09
C LYS A 138 5.53 -4.77 9.97
N ASN A 139 5.04 -3.69 10.57
CA ASN A 139 5.85 -2.83 11.44
C ASN A 139 6.30 -3.49 12.76
N LYS A 140 5.64 -4.57 13.21
CA LYS A 140 6.05 -5.29 14.43
C LYS A 140 7.26 -6.22 14.21
N ARG A 141 7.43 -6.79 13.02
CA ARG A 141 8.56 -7.69 12.73
C ARG A 141 9.87 -6.92 12.53
N ASP A 142 9.82 -5.79 11.85
CA ASP A 142 11.00 -4.95 11.61
C ASP A 142 11.53 -4.25 12.89
N ARG A 143 10.67 -4.03 13.89
CA ARG A 143 11.08 -3.47 15.19
C ARG A 143 11.80 -4.48 16.10
N LYS A 144 11.50 -5.77 15.97
CA LYS A 144 12.10 -6.81 16.83
C LYS A 144 13.56 -7.10 16.45
N GLY A 145 13.92 -7.00 15.16
CA GLY A 145 15.30 -7.19 14.69
C GLY A 145 16.24 -6.00 14.95
N LYS A 146 15.72 -4.81 15.26
CA LYS A 146 16.53 -3.61 15.57
C LYS A 146 16.90 -3.48 17.05
N HIS A 147 16.19 -4.16 17.95
CA HIS A 147 16.53 -4.17 19.37
C HIS A 147 17.64 -5.19 19.70
N SER A 148 17.69 -6.33 19.00
CA SER A 148 18.72 -7.35 19.24
C SER A 148 20.09 -7.05 18.61
N ALA A 149 20.24 -5.93 17.91
CA ALA A 149 21.51 -5.50 17.30
C ALA A 149 22.13 -4.29 18.04
N ARG A 150 21.60 -3.95 19.21
CA ARG A 150 22.03 -2.83 20.05
C ARG A 150 22.38 -3.23 21.49
N GLU A 151 22.46 -4.53 21.75
CA GLU A 151 23.05 -5.11 22.96
C GLU A 151 24.40 -5.74 22.63
#